data_AF-A0A285BVM4-F1
#
_entry.id   AF-A0A285BVM4-F1
#
_cell.length_a   1.000
_cell.length_b   1.000
_cell.length_c   1.000
_cell.angle_alpha   90.00
_cell.angle_beta   90.00
_cell.angle_gamma   90.00
#
_symmetry.space_group_name_H-M   'P 1'
#
loop_
_entity.id
_entity.type
_entity.pdbx_description
1 polymer ?
#
loop_
_entity_poly.entity_id
_entity_poly.type
_entity_poly.pdbx_seq_one_letter_code
_entity_poly.pdbx_strand_id
1 'polypeptide(L)'
;MANEDSTAEVQTNGIKGVCDTNNIMMELWDRAAPTLTKEELRWFAGATDLAENATISLQKTVIGIGCLVNEDESGGNFQSIDDVPDLLFHIQHSLDQIRTLYGIARNADSRLKHFEKYRGLDEIKSVK
;
A
#
# COMPACT_ATOMS: atom_id res chain seq x y z
N MET A 1 -3.00 -10.98 44.06
CA MET A 1 -1.69 -11.14 43.42
C MET A 1 -1.93 -11.29 41.93
N ALA A 2 -1.32 -10.39 41.15
CA ALA A 2 -1.16 -10.36 39.68
C ALA A 2 -2.39 -10.64 38.80
N ASN A 3 -3.01 -9.57 38.29
CA ASN A 3 -3.65 -9.59 36.98
C ASN A 3 -2.55 -9.39 35.95
N GLU A 4 -2.36 -10.36 35.06
CA GLU A 4 -1.51 -10.24 33.88
C GLU A 4 -2.25 -9.35 32.88
N ASP A 5 -1.83 -8.08 32.83
CA ASP A 5 -2.24 -7.12 31.81
C ASP A 5 -1.53 -7.51 30.50
N SER A 6 -2.20 -8.36 29.71
CA SER A 6 -1.78 -8.69 28.35
C SER A 6 -2.12 -7.52 27.45
N THR A 7 -1.33 -6.45 27.56
CA THR A 7 -1.28 -5.39 26.54
C THR A 7 -0.66 -5.99 25.31
N ALA A 8 -1.51 -6.46 24.39
CA ALA A 8 -1.11 -6.76 23.03
C ALA A 8 -0.36 -5.55 22.48
N GLU A 9 0.94 -5.72 22.23
CA GLU A 9 1.77 -4.75 21.52
C GLU A 9 1.15 -4.54 20.14
N VAL A 10 0.34 -3.50 20.02
CA VAL A 10 -0.01 -2.93 18.73
C VAL A 10 1.31 -2.41 18.17
N GLN A 11 1.90 -3.15 17.23
CA GLN A 11 3.05 -2.68 16.47
C GLN A 11 2.65 -1.40 15.74
N THR A 12 2.85 -0.27 16.40
CA THR A 12 2.86 1.03 15.78
C THR A 12 4.12 1.06 14.93
N ASN A 13 4.00 0.76 13.63
CA ASN A 13 4.96 1.24 12.62
C ASN A 13 4.82 2.76 12.52
N GLY A 14 4.96 3.47 13.64
CA GLY A 14 4.87 4.91 13.69
C GLY A 14 6.02 5.51 12.88
N ILE A 15 5.90 6.82 12.66
CA ILE A 15 6.80 7.79 11.98
C ILE A 15 8.33 7.59 12.21
N LYS A 16 8.75 6.67 13.08
CA LYS A 16 10.12 6.21 13.31
C LYS A 16 10.62 5.14 12.32
N GLY A 17 9.77 4.62 11.42
CA GLY A 17 10.16 3.68 10.37
C GLY A 17 10.89 4.33 9.18
N VAL A 18 11.31 3.53 8.19
CA VAL A 18 11.85 4.05 6.92
C VAL A 18 10.80 4.95 6.27
N CYS A 19 11.20 6.19 5.96
CA CYS A 19 10.32 7.16 5.33
C CYS A 19 10.22 6.84 3.82
N ASP A 20 9.29 5.97 3.48
CA ASP A 20 8.93 5.65 2.09
C ASP A 20 7.45 5.95 1.84
N THR A 21 7.09 6.05 0.55
CA THR A 21 5.73 6.39 0.11
C THR A 21 4.68 5.46 0.70
N ASN A 22 4.99 4.18 0.87
CA ASN A 22 4.03 3.17 1.32
C ASN A 22 3.73 3.34 2.81
N ASN A 23 4.77 3.51 3.62
CA ASN A 23 4.62 3.75 5.05
C ASN A 23 3.87 5.05 5.32
N ILE A 24 4.14 6.10 4.53
CA ILE A 24 3.39 7.37 4.61
C ILE A 24 1.91 7.14 4.27
N MET A 25 1.61 6.46 3.16
CA MET A 25 0.23 6.19 2.77
C MET A 25 -0.53 5.36 3.81
N MET A 26 0.10 4.34 4.38
CA MET A 26 -0.49 3.52 5.43
C MET A 26 -0.74 4.31 6.72
N GLU A 27 0.23 5.12 7.16
CA GLU A 27 0.07 5.96 8.35
C GLU A 27 -1.04 7.01 8.15
N LEU A 28 -1.14 7.61 6.95
CA LEU A 28 -2.22 8.53 6.61
C LEU A 28 -3.57 7.82 6.60
N TRP A 29 -3.63 6.61 6.02
CA TRP A 29 -4.83 5.79 6.02
C TRP A 29 -5.27 5.46 7.45
N ASP A 30 -4.39 4.97 8.30
CA ASP A 30 -4.73 4.56 9.67
C ASP A 30 -5.27 5.71 10.51
N ARG A 31 -4.78 6.94 10.26
CA ARG A 31 -5.28 8.15 10.91
C ARG A 31 -6.62 8.62 10.37
N ALA A 32 -6.82 8.56 9.06
CA ALA A 32 -8.02 9.09 8.41
C ALA A 32 -9.19 8.10 8.44
N ALA A 33 -8.92 6.80 8.29
CA ALA A 33 -9.93 5.76 8.10
C ALA A 33 -11.05 5.69 9.14
N PRO A 34 -10.84 6.04 10.43
CA PRO A 34 -11.94 6.12 11.40
C PRO A 34 -12.94 7.26 11.10
N THR A 35 -12.47 8.37 10.55
CA THR A 35 -13.29 9.59 10.35
C THR A 35 -13.92 9.68 8.96
N LEU A 36 -13.63 8.73 8.06
CA LEU A 36 -14.14 8.76 6.70
C LEU A 36 -15.65 8.44 6.65
N THR A 37 -16.35 9.21 5.84
CA THR A 37 -17.75 8.98 5.49
C THR A 37 -17.91 7.75 4.59
N LYS A 38 -19.15 7.27 4.44
CA LYS A 38 -19.46 6.15 3.53
C LYS A 38 -19.14 6.47 2.07
N GLU A 39 -19.30 7.73 1.66
CA GLU A 39 -18.99 8.18 0.30
C GLU A 39 -17.48 8.14 0.05
N GLU A 40 -16.69 8.66 0.99
CA GLU A 40 -15.22 8.61 0.93
C GLU A 40 -14.71 7.16 0.97
N LEU A 41 -15.27 6.30 1.83
CA LEU A 41 -14.92 4.88 1.86
C LEU A 41 -15.25 4.19 0.53
N ARG A 42 -16.37 4.53 -0.12
CA ARG A 42 -16.72 4.01 -1.45
C ARG A 42 -15.72 4.49 -2.50
N TRP A 43 -15.29 5.75 -2.43
CA TRP A 43 -14.26 6.29 -3.32
C TRP A 43 -12.93 5.54 -3.17
N PHE A 44 -12.45 5.33 -1.93
CA PHE A 44 -11.25 4.54 -1.65
C PHE A 44 -11.39 3.07 -2.07
N ALA A 45 -12.57 2.46 -1.89
CA ALA A 45 -12.82 1.09 -2.34
C ALA A 45 -12.66 0.94 -3.86
N GLY A 46 -12.98 1.98 -4.64
CA GLY A 46 -12.75 2.00 -6.10
C GLY A 46 -11.28 2.00 -6.51
N ALA A 47 -10.34 2.23 -5.58
CA ALA A 47 -8.92 2.17 -5.90
C ALA A 47 -8.40 0.75 -6.20
N THR A 48 -9.21 -0.30 -5.98
CA THR A 48 -8.88 -1.65 -6.48
C THR A 48 -8.68 -1.68 -7.98
N ASP A 49 -9.51 -0.96 -8.73
CA ASP A 49 -9.47 -0.93 -10.20
C ASP A 49 -8.22 -0.16 -10.67
N LEU A 50 -7.84 0.88 -9.92
CA LEU A 50 -6.59 1.61 -10.17
C LEU A 50 -5.37 0.71 -9.91
N ALA A 51 -5.37 -0.05 -8.82
CA ALA A 51 -4.29 -1.00 -8.49
C ALA A 51 -4.17 -2.12 -9.55
N GLU A 52 -5.30 -2.63 -10.05
CA GLU A 52 -5.32 -3.60 -11.14
C GLU A 52 -4.74 -3.01 -12.43
N ASN A 53 -5.20 -1.83 -12.85
CA ASN A 53 -4.70 -1.14 -14.05
C ASN A 53 -3.19 -0.81 -13.94
N ALA A 54 -2.73 -0.41 -12.76
CA ALA A 54 -1.31 -0.19 -12.50
C ALA A 54 -0.50 -1.49 -12.60
N THR A 55 -1.04 -2.62 -12.12
CA THR A 55 -0.41 -3.95 -12.25
C THR A 55 -0.26 -4.34 -13.72
N ILE A 56 -1.33 -4.20 -14.51
CA ILE A 56 -1.31 -4.49 -15.95
C ILE A 56 -0.31 -3.60 -16.67
N SER A 57 -0.25 -2.32 -16.30
CA SER A 57 0.71 -1.38 -16.89
C SER A 57 2.15 -1.77 -16.58
N LEU A 58 2.46 -2.09 -15.32
CA LEU A 58 3.78 -2.55 -14.91
C LEU A 58 4.17 -3.84 -15.64
N GLN A 59 3.24 -4.80 -15.75
CA GLN A 59 3.47 -6.04 -16.50
C GLN A 59 3.86 -5.77 -17.96
N LYS A 60 3.12 -4.88 -18.65
CA LYS A 60 3.43 -4.49 -20.03
C LYS A 60 4.78 -3.83 -20.14
N THR A 61 5.13 -2.95 -19.21
CA THR A 61 6.44 -2.29 -19.17
C THR A 61 7.57 -3.31 -19.00
N VAL A 62 7.44 -4.24 -18.06
CA VAL A 62 8.45 -5.28 -17.82
C VAL A 62 8.63 -6.19 -19.03
N ILE A 63 7.54 -6.61 -19.69
CA ILE A 63 7.62 -7.38 -20.93
C ILE A 63 8.30 -6.57 -22.03
N GLY A 64 7.93 -5.30 -22.19
CA GLY A 64 8.53 -4.41 -23.19
C GLY A 64 10.04 -4.25 -23.01
N ILE A 65 10.49 -4.08 -21.77
CA ILE A 65 11.92 -4.06 -21.44
C ILE A 65 12.57 -5.40 -21.79
N GLY A 66 11.94 -6.52 -21.43
CA GLY A 66 12.43 -7.86 -21.77
C GLY A 66 12.61 -8.06 -23.29
N CYS A 67 11.65 -7.61 -24.10
CA CYS A 67 11.77 -7.65 -25.56
C CYS A 67 12.95 -6.80 -26.07
N LEU A 68 13.07 -5.56 -25.58
CA LEU A 68 14.15 -4.64 -25.98
C LEU A 68 15.54 -5.17 -25.62
N VAL A 69 15.67 -5.80 -24.45
CA VAL A 69 16.92 -6.42 -24.02
C VAL A 69 17.22 -7.69 -24.83
N ASN A 70 16.20 -8.47 -25.17
CA ASN A 70 16.37 -9.69 -25.97
C ASN A 70 16.72 -9.39 -27.44
N GLU A 71 16.23 -8.29 -27.98
CA GLU A 71 16.55 -7.82 -29.34
C GLU A 71 17.91 -7.11 -29.44
N ASP A 72 18.57 -6.85 -28.30
CA ASP A 72 19.89 -6.21 -28.26
C ASP A 72 21.01 -7.23 -28.47
N GLU A 73 21.53 -7.29 -29.69
CA GLU A 73 22.64 -8.16 -30.08
C GLU A 73 24.00 -7.69 -29.54
N SER A 74 24.08 -6.48 -28.99
CA SER A 74 25.34 -5.79 -28.64
C SER A 74 25.52 -5.52 -27.14
N GLY A 75 24.56 -5.91 -26.29
CA GLY A 75 24.59 -5.70 -24.84
C GLY A 75 24.50 -4.23 -24.42
N GLY A 76 24.09 -3.34 -25.32
CA GLY A 76 24.14 -1.89 -25.19
C GLY A 76 23.05 -1.25 -24.31
N ASN A 77 22.01 -1.95 -23.90
CA ASN A 77 20.91 -1.38 -23.10
C ASN A 77 21.14 -1.42 -21.58
N PHE A 78 22.08 -2.23 -21.09
CA PHE A 78 22.51 -2.26 -19.69
C PHE A 78 24.03 -2.08 -19.63
N GLN A 79 24.46 -0.83 -19.75
CA GLN A 79 25.87 -0.46 -19.89
C GLN A 79 26.59 -0.37 -18.53
N SER A 80 25.82 -0.19 -17.45
CA SER A 80 26.32 -0.19 -16.07
C SER A 80 25.98 -1.50 -15.37
N ILE A 81 26.86 -1.90 -14.44
CA ILE A 81 26.60 -3.02 -13.53
C ILE A 81 25.38 -2.78 -12.64
N ASP A 82 25.01 -1.52 -12.44
CA ASP A 82 23.91 -1.10 -11.58
C ASP A 82 22.54 -1.10 -12.31
N ASP A 83 22.51 -1.13 -13.65
CA ASP A 83 21.26 -0.93 -14.40
C ASP A 83 20.22 -2.03 -14.13
N VAL A 84 20.66 -3.29 -14.04
CA VAL A 84 19.78 -4.44 -13.76
C VAL A 84 19.32 -4.42 -12.30
N PRO A 85 20.19 -4.30 -11.29
CA PRO A 85 19.77 -4.08 -9.90
C PRO A 85 18.77 -2.93 -9.75
N ASP A 86 19.05 -1.77 -10.34
CA ASP A 86 18.18 -0.60 -10.26
C ASP A 86 16.82 -0.87 -10.86
N LEU A 87 16.75 -1.49 -12.04
CA LEU A 87 15.48 -1.89 -12.64
C LEU A 87 14.68 -2.84 -11.73
N LEU A 88 15.34 -3.84 -11.15
CA LEU A 88 14.68 -4.78 -10.25
C LEU A 88 14.15 -4.10 -8.99
N PHE A 89 14.90 -3.16 -8.41
CA PHE A 89 14.42 -2.37 -7.26
C PHE A 89 13.26 -1.45 -7.65
N HIS A 90 13.27 -0.84 -8.84
CA HIS A 90 12.14 -0.03 -9.31
C HIS A 90 10.87 -0.87 -9.51
N ILE A 91 10.99 -2.08 -10.09
CA ILE A 91 9.86 -3.01 -10.25
C ILE A 91 9.32 -3.41 -8.87
N GLN A 92 10.20 -3.76 -7.94
CA GLN A 92 9.84 -4.13 -6.57
C GLN A 92 9.13 -2.98 -5.86
N HIS A 93 9.66 -1.75 -5.94
CA HIS A 93 9.03 -0.57 -5.34
C HIS A 93 7.64 -0.30 -5.93
N SER A 94 7.48 -0.46 -7.24
CA SER A 94 6.21 -0.28 -7.94
C SER A 94 5.17 -1.31 -7.49
N LEU A 95 5.59 -2.58 -7.31
CA LEU A 95 4.73 -3.64 -6.78
C LEU A 95 4.28 -3.35 -5.34
N ASP A 96 5.16 -2.83 -4.48
CA ASP A 96 4.80 -2.46 -3.12
C ASP A 96 3.81 -1.30 -3.07
N GLN A 97 3.96 -0.30 -3.95
CA GLN A 97 3.00 0.81 -4.07
C GLN A 97 1.62 0.30 -4.49
N ILE A 98 1.56 -0.57 -5.51
CA ILE A 98 0.32 -1.19 -5.98
C ILE A 98 -0.33 -2.02 -4.86
N ARG A 99 0.47 -2.83 -4.15
CA ARG A 99 0.00 -3.64 -3.03
C ARG A 99 -0.57 -2.77 -1.91
N THR A 100 0.08 -1.66 -1.59
CA THR A 100 -0.37 -0.72 -0.56
C THR A 100 -1.71 -0.11 -0.95
N LEU A 101 -1.85 0.36 -2.18
CA LEU A 101 -3.10 0.90 -2.70
C LEU A 101 -4.23 -0.14 -2.66
N TYR A 102 -3.95 -1.37 -3.10
CA TYR A 102 -4.91 -2.48 -3.02
C TYR A 102 -5.31 -2.80 -1.58
N GLY A 103 -4.36 -2.79 -0.65
CA GLY A 103 -4.60 -3.00 0.78
C GLY A 103 -5.54 -1.96 1.37
N ILE A 104 -5.30 -0.68 1.07
CA ILE A 104 -6.18 0.43 1.46
C ILE A 104 -7.58 0.25 0.88
N ALA A 105 -7.69 -0.01 -0.42
CA ALA A 105 -8.97 -0.17 -1.10
C ALA A 105 -9.80 -1.33 -0.52
N ARG A 106 -9.15 -2.48 -0.28
CA ARG A 106 -9.78 -3.64 0.36
C ARG A 106 -10.20 -3.35 1.80
N ASN A 107 -9.39 -2.58 2.55
CA ASN A 107 -9.74 -2.16 3.91
C ASN A 107 -10.97 -1.22 3.89
N ALA A 108 -11.01 -0.27 2.95
CA ALA A 108 -12.14 0.63 2.75
C ALA A 108 -13.43 -0.12 2.43
N ASP A 109 -13.39 -1.08 1.51
CA ASP A 109 -14.53 -1.94 1.16
C ASP A 109 -15.01 -2.77 2.36
N SER A 110 -14.07 -3.32 3.16
CA SER A 110 -14.41 -4.04 4.40
C SER A 110 -15.11 -3.13 5.42
N ARG A 111 -14.62 -1.90 5.60
CA ARG A 111 -15.22 -0.89 6.49
C ARG A 111 -16.60 -0.47 5.99
N LEU A 112 -16.79 -0.32 4.68
CA LEU A 112 -18.08 0.00 4.08
C LEU A 112 -19.11 -1.11 4.35
N LYS A 113 -18.71 -2.38 4.19
CA LYS A 113 -19.56 -3.57 4.43
C LYS A 113 -19.87 -3.79 5.91
N HIS A 114 -18.99 -3.36 6.81
CA HIS A 114 -19.10 -3.59 8.25
C HIS A 114 -19.04 -2.30 9.07
N PHE A 115 -19.73 -1.25 8.60
CA PHE A 115 -19.65 0.10 9.16
C PHE A 115 -19.89 0.15 10.68
N GLU A 116 -20.77 -0.71 11.20
CA GLU A 116 -21.11 -0.82 12.64
C GLU A 116 -19.90 -1.21 13.51
N LYS A 117 -19.00 -2.05 12.99
CA LYS A 117 -17.80 -2.50 13.73
C LYS A 117 -16.75 -1.40 13.89
N TYR A 118 -16.78 -0.40 13.00
CA TYR A 118 -15.77 0.65 12.95
C TYR A 118 -16.25 1.97 13.60
N ARG A 119 -17.54 2.08 13.95
CA ARG A 119 -18.14 3.22 14.67
C ARG A 119 -17.78 3.27 16.16
N GLY A 120 -17.50 2.10 16.77
CA GLY A 120 -17.24 1.97 18.22
C GLY A 120 -15.91 2.56 18.72
N LEU A 121 -15.02 3.00 17.83
CA LEU A 121 -13.79 3.70 18.20
C LEU A 121 -13.99 5.22 18.40
N ASP A 122 -15.14 5.75 17.96
CA ASP A 122 -15.46 7.18 18.08
C ASP A 122 -16.02 7.55 19.48
N GLU A 123 -16.63 6.60 20.18
CA GLU A 123 -17.21 6.86 21.51
C GLU A 123 -16.17 6.84 22.65
N ILE A 124 -15.03 6.18 22.46
CA ILE A 124 -13.98 6.06 23.50
C ILE A 124 -13.14 7.36 23.63
N LYS A 125 -13.15 8.23 22.61
CA LYS A 125 -12.46 9.54 22.66
C LYS A 125 -13.35 10.71 23.10
N SER A 126 -14.63 10.46 23.40
CA SER A 126 -15.54 11.46 23.97
C SER A 126 -15.78 11.19 25.46
N VAL A 127 -14.70 11.10 26.25
CA VAL A 127 -14.76 11.18 27.70
C VAL A 127 -13.91 12.37 28.13
N LYS A 128 -14.63 13.46 28.42
CA LYS A 128 -14.30 14.70 29.16
C LYS A 128 -12.84 15.08 29.38
#